data_AF-A0A3S0EYJ4-F1
#
_entry.id   AF-A0A3S0EYJ4-F1
#
_cell.length_a   1.000
_cell.length_b   1.000
_cell.length_c   1.000
_cell.angle_alpha   90.00
_cell.angle_beta   90.00
_cell.angle_gamma   90.00
#
_symmetry.space_group_name_H-M   'P 1'
#
loop_
_entity.id
_entity.type
_entity.pdbx_description
1 polymer ?
#
loop_
_entity_poly.entity_id
_entity_poly.type
_entity_poly.pdbx_seq_one_letter_code
_entity_poly.pdbx_strand_id
1 'polypeptide(L)'
;MTEARSILCAGAGGFTLILGLTFLGARLDQQMILGSFGASCVLVFGFPDLPFSQPRNVFFGHGVSSLIGLGCLEALGPAPWAMAAAVALAIMIMMATRTVHPPAGSNPVIIFLTHPKWAFLFMPTIAGAALIIAFALLYNNATRDQKYPKS
;
A
#
# COMPACT_ATOMS: atom_id res chain seq x y z
N MET A 1 10.34 24.52 4.63
CA MET A 1 9.42 24.63 3.45
C MET A 1 8.16 25.42 3.81
N THR A 2 7.53 26.12 2.87
CA THR A 2 6.18 26.70 3.04
C THR A 2 5.11 25.60 2.94
N GLU A 3 3.97 25.78 3.61
CA GLU A 3 2.87 24.80 3.63
C GLU A 3 2.30 24.49 2.23
N ALA A 4 2.13 25.52 1.40
CA ALA A 4 1.68 25.37 0.02
C ALA A 4 2.63 24.48 -0.81
N ARG A 5 3.96 24.63 -0.61
CA ARG A 5 4.95 23.81 -1.30
C ARG A 5 4.86 22.35 -0.87
N SER A 6 4.68 22.06 0.43
CA SER A 6 4.55 20.67 0.88
C SER A 6 3.29 20.00 0.33
N ILE A 7 2.18 20.71 0.24
CA ILE A 7 0.92 20.20 -0.34
C ILE A 7 1.12 19.86 -1.83
N LEU A 8 1.73 20.77 -2.60
CA LEU A 8 2.00 20.55 -4.02
C LEU A 8 2.99 19.39 -4.25
N CYS A 9 4.05 19.29 -3.45
CA CYS A 9 4.97 18.16 -3.50
C CYS A 9 4.27 16.84 -3.16
N ALA A 10 3.39 16.82 -2.15
CA ALA A 10 2.66 15.61 -1.81
C ALA A 10 1.78 15.11 -2.97
N GLY A 11 1.02 16.02 -3.58
CA GLY A 11 0.20 15.72 -4.75
C GLY A 11 1.03 15.28 -5.96
N ALA A 12 2.13 15.97 -6.26
CA ALA A 12 3.02 15.63 -7.37
C ALA A 12 3.71 14.26 -7.17
N GLY A 13 4.12 13.92 -5.95
CA GLY A 13 4.66 12.60 -5.62
C GLY A 13 3.66 11.48 -5.88
N GLY A 14 2.43 11.64 -5.37
CA GLY A 14 1.34 10.68 -5.61
C GLY A 14 0.99 10.53 -7.10
N PHE A 15 0.85 11.65 -7.82
CA PHE A 15 0.59 11.65 -9.26
C PHE A 15 1.68 10.89 -10.02
N THR A 16 2.95 11.24 -9.78
CA THR A 16 4.10 10.65 -10.49
C THR A 16 4.19 9.15 -10.25
N LEU A 17 3.98 8.71 -9.00
CA LEU A 17 4.04 7.30 -8.65
C LEU A 17 2.91 6.49 -9.30
N ILE A 18 1.65 6.95 -9.17
CA ILE A 18 0.51 6.23 -9.73
C ILE A 18 0.59 6.19 -11.25
N LEU A 19 0.98 7.30 -11.89
CA LEU A 19 1.19 7.34 -13.34
C LEU A 19 2.28 6.36 -13.76
N GLY A 20 3.42 6.36 -13.04
CA GLY A 20 4.54 5.45 -13.30
C GLY A 20 4.15 3.97 -13.16
N LEU A 21 3.46 3.60 -12.09
CA LEU A 21 2.95 2.24 -11.89
C LEU A 21 1.95 1.83 -12.98
N THR A 22 1.08 2.76 -13.40
CA THR A 22 0.12 2.50 -14.50
C THR A 22 0.84 2.19 -15.81
N PHE A 23 1.80 3.04 -16.20
CA PHE A 23 2.58 2.82 -17.42
C PHE A 23 3.43 1.56 -17.36
N LEU A 24 4.06 1.29 -16.21
CA LEU A 24 4.84 0.07 -16.01
C LEU A 24 3.96 -1.18 -16.13
N GLY A 25 2.78 -1.18 -15.51
CA GLY A 25 1.81 -2.27 -15.63
C GLY A 25 1.38 -2.50 -17.08
N ALA A 26 1.08 -1.43 -17.82
CA ALA A 26 0.74 -1.52 -19.24
C ALA A 26 1.88 -2.08 -20.11
N ARG A 27 3.14 -1.78 -19.77
CA ARG A 27 4.32 -2.30 -20.50
C ARG A 27 4.61 -3.76 -20.20
N LEU A 28 4.31 -4.22 -18.99
CA LEU A 28 4.57 -5.58 -18.54
C LEU A 28 3.37 -6.52 -18.77
N ASP A 29 2.23 -6.00 -19.24
CA ASP A 29 0.95 -6.71 -19.27
C ASP A 29 0.59 -7.32 -17.90
N GLN A 30 0.76 -6.51 -16.85
CA GLN A 30 0.51 -6.88 -15.46
C GLN A 30 -0.29 -5.78 -14.76
N GLN A 31 -1.25 -6.17 -13.92
CA GLN A 31 -1.87 -5.23 -13.01
C GLN A 31 -0.84 -4.79 -11.96
N MET A 32 -0.56 -3.49 -11.89
CA MET A 32 0.43 -2.92 -10.97
C MET A 32 -0.15 -1.97 -9.91
N ILE A 33 -1.47 -1.82 -9.89
CA ILE A 33 -2.17 -0.90 -8.98
C ILE A 33 -3.25 -1.64 -8.19
N LEU A 34 -3.31 -1.32 -6.90
CA LEU A 34 -4.45 -1.54 -6.03
C LEU A 34 -5.06 -0.19 -5.68
N GLY A 35 -6.39 -0.16 -5.45
CA GLY A 35 -7.04 1.04 -4.92
C GLY A 35 -6.42 1.54 -3.61
N SER A 36 -5.87 0.63 -2.81
CA SER A 36 -5.15 0.96 -1.57
C SER A 36 -3.89 1.78 -1.78
N PHE A 37 -3.21 1.66 -2.93
CA PHE A 37 -1.97 2.41 -3.22
C PHE A 37 -2.20 3.92 -3.34
N GLY A 38 -3.39 4.35 -3.77
CA GLY A 38 -3.75 5.77 -3.75
C GLY A 38 -3.77 6.32 -2.32
N ALA A 39 -4.36 5.59 -1.37
CA ALA A 39 -4.34 5.96 0.04
C ALA A 39 -2.93 5.85 0.66
N SER A 40 -2.10 4.91 0.19
CA SER A 40 -0.68 4.86 0.56
C SER A 40 0.06 6.11 0.11
N CYS A 41 -0.22 6.66 -1.08
CA CYS A 41 0.38 7.91 -1.54
C CYS A 41 0.04 9.08 -0.63
N VAL A 42 -1.21 9.18 -0.14
CA VAL A 42 -1.64 10.21 0.80
C VAL A 42 -0.75 10.18 2.06
N LEU A 43 -0.53 9.00 2.64
CA LEU A 43 0.31 8.87 3.82
C LEU A 43 1.79 9.09 3.52
N VAL A 44 2.32 8.43 2.49
CA VAL A 44 3.76 8.39 2.22
C VAL A 44 4.30 9.72 1.69
N PHE A 45 3.49 10.52 1.00
CA PHE A 45 3.91 11.84 0.50
C PHE A 45 3.32 13.01 1.30
N GLY A 46 2.10 12.87 1.83
CA GLY A 46 1.47 13.91 2.64
C GLY A 46 1.88 13.88 4.11
N PHE A 47 2.08 12.67 4.67
CA PHE A 47 2.45 12.47 6.07
C PHE A 47 3.63 11.48 6.25
N PRO A 48 4.76 11.68 5.55
CA PRO A 48 5.89 10.75 5.52
C PRO A 48 6.53 10.50 6.88
N ASP A 49 6.35 11.41 7.85
CA ASP A 49 6.96 11.31 9.18
C ASP A 49 6.15 10.44 10.14
N LEU A 50 4.91 10.08 9.79
CA LEU A 50 4.09 9.23 10.65
C LEU A 50 4.63 7.79 10.67
N PRO A 51 4.49 7.07 11.81
CA PRO A 51 4.86 5.66 11.90
C PRO A 51 4.22 4.81 10.80
N PHE A 52 2.97 5.10 10.45
CA PHE A 52 2.20 4.36 9.44
C PHE A 52 2.74 4.53 8.01
N SER A 53 3.55 5.56 7.77
CA SER A 53 4.16 5.87 6.47
C SER A 53 5.57 5.28 6.33
N GLN A 54 6.13 4.69 7.39
CA GLN A 54 7.50 4.16 7.35
C GLN A 54 7.57 2.88 6.49
N PRO A 55 8.70 2.63 5.81
CA PRO A 55 8.84 1.54 4.84
C PRO A 55 8.42 0.16 5.35
N ARG A 56 8.78 -0.17 6.60
CA ARG A 56 8.41 -1.43 7.26
C ARG A 56 6.89 -1.60 7.29
N ASN A 57 6.15 -0.55 7.63
CA ASN A 57 4.71 -0.62 7.76
C ASN A 57 4.05 -0.69 6.38
N VAL A 58 4.51 0.08 5.40
CA VAL A 58 4.01 0.02 4.02
C VAL A 58 4.17 -1.41 3.46
N PHE A 59 5.38 -1.98 3.54
CA PHE A 59 5.68 -3.30 2.97
C PHE A 59 4.90 -4.42 3.65
N PHE A 60 5.06 -4.56 4.97
CA PHE A 60 4.44 -5.66 5.70
C PHE A 60 2.94 -5.46 5.90
N GLY A 61 2.46 -4.22 5.98
CA GLY A 61 1.03 -3.94 6.04
C GLY A 61 0.32 -4.47 4.79
N HIS A 62 0.79 -4.12 3.59
CA HIS A 62 0.23 -4.66 2.35
C HIS A 62 0.40 -6.17 2.23
N GLY A 63 1.59 -6.69 2.55
CA GLY A 63 1.88 -8.12 2.48
C GLY A 63 1.01 -8.97 3.40
N VAL A 64 0.97 -8.65 4.70
CA VAL A 64 0.14 -9.35 5.69
C VAL A 64 -1.33 -9.25 5.33
N SER A 65 -1.81 -8.06 4.99
CA SER A 65 -3.22 -7.85 4.71
C SER A 65 -3.68 -8.63 3.47
N SER A 66 -2.87 -8.66 2.41
CA SER A 66 -3.16 -9.49 1.23
C SER A 66 -3.03 -10.99 1.50
N LEU A 67 -2.05 -11.42 2.30
CA LEU A 67 -1.89 -12.82 2.69
C LEU A 67 -3.14 -13.34 3.42
N ILE A 68 -3.62 -12.57 4.40
CA ILE A 68 -4.84 -12.89 5.14
C ILE A 68 -6.06 -12.86 4.22
N GLY A 69 -6.20 -11.84 3.37
CA GLY A 69 -7.30 -11.74 2.41
C GLY A 69 -7.39 -12.96 1.48
N LEU A 70 -6.27 -13.37 0.88
CA LEU A 70 -6.20 -14.53 0.00
C LEU A 70 -6.48 -15.84 0.75
N GLY A 71 -5.87 -16.01 1.93
CA GLY A 71 -6.07 -17.20 2.75
C GLY A 71 -7.53 -17.36 3.20
N CYS A 72 -8.18 -16.28 3.61
CA CYS A 72 -9.59 -16.30 3.98
C CYS A 72 -10.50 -16.55 2.77
N LEU A 73 -10.21 -15.95 1.61
CA LEU A 73 -11.00 -16.19 0.40
C LEU A 73 -10.94 -17.67 -0.02
N GLU A 74 -9.74 -18.26 -0.02
CA GLU A 74 -9.53 -19.67 -0.35
C GLU A 74 -10.22 -20.61 0.65
N ALA A 75 -10.07 -20.33 1.95
CA ALA A 75 -10.56 -21.24 3.01
C ALA A 75 -12.06 -21.12 3.29
N LEU A 76 -12.63 -19.92 3.16
CA LEU A 76 -14.01 -19.62 3.59
C LEU A 76 -14.95 -19.33 2.41
N GLY A 77 -14.40 -19.16 1.20
CA GLY A 77 -15.15 -18.78 0.01
C GLY A 77 -15.57 -17.30 -0.01
N PRO A 78 -16.18 -16.84 -1.12
CA PRO A 78 -16.48 -15.43 -1.38
C PRO A 78 -17.77 -14.95 -0.68
N ALA A 79 -17.91 -15.21 0.62
CA ALA A 79 -19.07 -14.77 1.39
C ALA A 79 -18.85 -13.39 2.02
N PRO A 80 -19.89 -12.53 2.17
CA PRO A 80 -19.75 -11.22 2.79
C PRO A 80 -19.19 -11.26 4.23
N TRP A 81 -19.60 -12.26 5.02
CA TRP A 81 -19.10 -12.44 6.38
C TRP A 81 -17.62 -12.88 6.39
N ALA A 82 -17.19 -13.65 5.39
CA ALA A 82 -15.79 -14.08 5.25
C ALA A 82 -14.88 -12.91 4.87
N MET A 83 -15.36 -12.00 4.01
CA MET A 83 -14.67 -10.74 3.71
C MET A 83 -14.51 -9.89 4.98
N ALA A 84 -15.57 -9.72 5.76
CA ALA A 84 -15.52 -8.97 7.01
C ALA A 84 -14.55 -9.60 8.03
N ALA A 85 -14.56 -10.94 8.14
CA ALA A 85 -13.62 -11.67 8.97
C ALA A 85 -12.16 -11.49 8.51
N ALA A 86 -11.90 -11.51 7.20
CA ALA A 86 -10.58 -11.29 6.64
C ALA A 86 -10.05 -9.88 6.95
N VAL A 87 -10.90 -8.85 6.85
CA VAL A 87 -10.56 -7.48 7.24
C VAL A 87 -10.22 -7.41 8.73
N ALA A 88 -11.07 -7.96 9.59
CA ALA A 88 -10.85 -7.96 11.04
C ALA A 88 -9.52 -8.66 11.39
N LEU A 89 -9.26 -9.83 10.81
CA LEU A 89 -8.04 -10.59 11.02
C LEU A 89 -6.80 -9.84 10.51
N ALA A 90 -6.86 -9.24 9.33
CA ALA A 90 -5.76 -8.44 8.80
C ALA A 90 -5.40 -7.27 9.73
N ILE A 91 -6.39 -6.57 10.28
CA ILE A 91 -6.19 -5.51 11.27
C ILE A 91 -5.52 -6.06 12.53
N MET A 92 -6.06 -7.14 13.11
CA MET A 92 -5.51 -7.76 14.32
C MET A 92 -4.06 -8.20 14.13
N ILE A 93 -3.74 -8.85 13.01
CA ILE A 93 -2.38 -9.31 12.74
C ILE A 93 -1.43 -8.13 12.51
N MET A 94 -1.83 -7.11 11.74
CA MET A 94 -1.00 -5.90 11.57
C MET A 94 -0.72 -5.20 12.91
N MET A 95 -1.69 -5.16 13.82
CA MET A 95 -1.50 -4.62 15.17
C MET A 95 -0.52 -5.48 15.97
N ALA A 96 -0.71 -6.81 15.95
CA ALA A 96 0.15 -7.75 16.66
C ALA A 96 1.61 -7.70 16.18
N THR A 97 1.84 -7.57 14.88
CA THR A 97 3.18 -7.46 14.27
C THR A 97 3.74 -6.04 14.29
N ARG A 98 2.96 -5.06 14.76
CA ARG A 98 3.28 -3.63 14.73
C ARG A 98 3.60 -3.13 13.32
N THR A 99 2.91 -3.63 12.30
CA THR A 99 3.10 -3.25 10.88
C THR A 99 1.88 -2.56 10.31
N VAL A 100 1.14 -1.81 11.14
CA VAL A 100 -0.08 -1.12 10.73
C VAL A 100 0.24 -0.10 9.64
N HIS A 101 -0.33 -0.33 8.46
CA HIS A 101 -0.44 0.62 7.38
C HIS A 101 -1.92 0.72 6.99
N PRO A 102 -2.65 1.71 7.49
CA PRO A 102 -4.11 1.79 7.31
C PRO A 102 -4.61 1.60 5.87
N PRO A 103 -3.92 2.12 4.82
CA PRO A 103 -4.31 1.86 3.43
C PRO A 103 -4.40 0.37 3.08
N ALA A 104 -3.48 -0.44 3.61
CA ALA A 104 -3.47 -1.89 3.40
C ALA A 104 -4.69 -2.60 4.00
N GLY A 105 -5.41 -1.99 4.96
CA GLY A 105 -6.63 -2.56 5.54
C GLY A 105 -7.75 -2.80 4.51
N SER A 106 -7.69 -2.13 3.36
CA SER A 106 -8.62 -2.37 2.24
C SER A 106 -8.23 -3.54 1.32
N ASN A 107 -7.02 -4.11 1.46
CA ASN A 107 -6.56 -5.21 0.59
C ASN A 107 -7.47 -6.46 0.64
N PRO A 108 -7.98 -6.94 1.80
CA PRO A 108 -8.89 -8.08 1.85
C PRO A 108 -10.19 -7.80 1.09
N VAL A 109 -10.72 -6.57 1.18
CA VAL A 109 -11.90 -6.16 0.42
C VAL A 109 -11.62 -6.23 -1.08
N ILE A 110 -10.48 -5.70 -1.54
CA ILE A 110 -10.07 -5.77 -2.94
C ILE A 110 -9.99 -7.22 -3.42
N ILE A 111 -9.40 -8.11 -2.62
CA ILE A 111 -9.27 -9.54 -2.93
C ILE A 111 -10.64 -10.21 -3.04
N PHE A 112 -11.54 -9.98 -2.08
CA PHE A 112 -12.90 -10.54 -2.11
C PHE A 112 -13.77 -9.97 -3.22
N LEU A 113 -13.49 -8.77 -3.73
CA LEU A 113 -14.24 -8.19 -4.86
C LEU A 113 -13.71 -8.64 -6.23
N THR A 114 -12.43 -9.03 -6.32
CA THR A 114 -11.77 -9.34 -7.60
C THR A 114 -11.42 -10.82 -7.78
N HIS A 115 -11.52 -11.60 -6.70
CA HIS A 115 -11.26 -13.04 -6.66
C HIS A 115 -9.92 -13.44 -7.33
N PRO A 116 -8.81 -12.76 -6.99
CA PRO A 116 -7.56 -12.98 -7.70
C PRO A 116 -6.89 -14.27 -7.24
N LYS A 117 -5.97 -14.79 -8.07
CA LYS A 117 -5.12 -15.93 -7.70
C LYS A 117 -4.03 -15.50 -6.71
N TRP A 118 -3.36 -16.47 -6.08
CA TRP A 118 -2.23 -16.25 -5.16
C TRP A 118 -1.08 -15.42 -5.72
N ALA A 119 -0.91 -15.37 -7.04
CA ALA A 119 0.06 -14.48 -7.70
C ALA A 119 -0.16 -13.00 -7.32
N PHE A 120 -1.39 -12.60 -6.96
CA PHE A 120 -1.77 -11.27 -6.48
C PHE A 120 -0.89 -10.78 -5.31
N LEU A 121 -0.48 -11.70 -4.44
CA LEU A 121 0.40 -11.37 -3.31
C LEU A 121 1.74 -10.81 -3.79
N PHE A 122 2.33 -11.40 -4.81
CA PHE A 122 3.61 -10.93 -5.36
C PHE A 122 3.40 -9.75 -6.30
N MET A 123 2.42 -9.88 -7.19
CA MET A 123 2.06 -8.90 -8.21
C MET A 123 0.54 -8.77 -8.26
N PRO A 124 -0.06 -7.62 -7.91
CA PRO A 124 0.59 -6.33 -7.66
C PRO A 124 1.15 -6.07 -6.25
N THR A 125 0.75 -6.82 -5.22
CA THR A 125 0.86 -6.32 -3.83
C THR A 125 2.30 -6.02 -3.38
N ILE A 126 3.17 -7.01 -3.31
CA ILE A 126 4.53 -6.84 -2.76
C ILE A 126 5.39 -6.00 -3.69
N ALA A 127 5.34 -6.26 -5.01
CA ALA A 127 6.10 -5.49 -5.99
C ALA A 127 5.69 -4.01 -5.98
N GLY A 128 4.38 -3.73 -5.97
CA GLY A 128 3.87 -2.37 -5.89
C GLY A 128 4.25 -1.66 -4.59
N ALA A 129 4.13 -2.33 -3.44
CA ALA A 129 4.55 -1.77 -2.15
C ALA A 129 6.06 -1.45 -2.12
N ALA A 130 6.90 -2.32 -2.69
CA ALA A 130 8.34 -2.08 -2.82
C ALA A 130 8.63 -0.87 -3.71
N LEU A 131 7.92 -0.72 -4.83
CA LEU A 131 8.06 0.43 -5.73
C LEU A 131 7.59 1.74 -5.07
N ILE A 132 6.49 1.71 -4.30
CA ILE A 132 6.07 2.85 -3.49
C ILE A 132 7.19 3.29 -2.56
N ILE A 133 7.80 2.34 -1.83
CA ILE A 133 8.89 2.63 -0.89
C ILE A 133 10.11 3.18 -1.64
N ALA A 134 10.55 2.52 -2.71
CA ALA A 134 11.72 2.94 -3.47
C ALA A 134 11.55 4.37 -4.01
N PHE A 135 10.40 4.68 -4.60
CA PHE A 135 10.11 6.01 -5.07
C PHE A 135 9.98 7.03 -3.93
N ALA A 136 9.35 6.65 -2.81
CA ALA A 136 9.23 7.52 -1.65
C ALA A 136 10.56 7.87 -1.00
N LEU A 137 11.50 6.93 -0.95
CA LEU A 137 12.87 7.17 -0.49
C LEU A 137 13.56 8.23 -1.36
N LEU A 138 13.45 8.12 -2.69
CA LEU A 138 14.06 9.10 -3.58
C LEU A 138 13.35 10.46 -3.52
N TYR A 139 12.02 10.44 -3.64
CA TYR A 139 11.20 11.64 -3.74
C TYR A 139 11.23 12.46 -2.45
N ASN A 140 10.94 11.84 -1.30
CA ASN A 140 10.86 12.58 -0.04
C ASN A 140 12.22 13.17 0.36
N ASN A 141 13.34 12.46 0.13
CA ASN A 141 14.67 13.00 0.42
C ASN A 141 15.14 14.07 -0.59
N ALA A 142 14.55 14.12 -1.79
CA ALA A 142 14.87 15.16 -2.78
C ALA A 142 14.02 16.42 -2.61
N THR A 143 12.78 16.30 -2.14
CA THR A 143 11.83 17.43 -2.09
C THR A 143 11.67 18.04 -0.71
N ARG A 144 12.12 17.35 0.36
CA ARG A 144 11.94 17.78 1.75
C ARG A 144 13.27 17.99 2.46
N ASP A 145 13.23 18.86 3.47
CA ASP A 145 14.39 19.12 4.33
C ASP A 145 14.63 18.00 5.36
N GLN A 146 13.56 17.27 5.74
CA GLN A 146 13.66 16.16 6.69
C GLN A 146 13.99 14.84 5.97
N LYS A 147 14.84 14.02 6.61
CA LYS A 147 15.17 12.68 6.12
C LYS A 147 13.98 11.72 6.22
N TYR A 148 13.86 10.85 5.23
CA TYR A 148 12.95 9.71 5.21
C TYR A 148 13.75 8.44 4.85
N PRO A 149 13.62 7.32 5.60
CA PRO A 149 12.72 7.10 6.72
C PRO A 149 13.19 7.79 8.01
N LYS A 150 12.29 7.88 8.98
CA LYS A 150 12.65 8.26 10.36
C LYS A 150 13.26 7.04 11.05
N SER A 151 14.41 7.24 11.70
CA SER A 151 15.06 6.27 12.59
C SER A 151 14.35 6.19 13.94
#